data_AF-A0A1V2Q6E7-F1
#
_entry.id   AF-A0A1V2Q6E7-F1
#
_cell.length_a   1.000
_cell.length_b   1.000
_cell.length_c   1.000
_cell.angle_alpha   90.00
_cell.angle_beta   90.00
_cell.angle_gamma   90.00
#
_symmetry.space_group_name_H-M   'P 1'
#
loop_
_entity.id
_entity.type
_entity.pdbx_description
1 polymer ?
#
loop_
_entity_poly.entity_id
_entity_poly.type
_entity_poly.pdbx_seq_one_letter_code
_entity_poly.pdbx_strand_id
1 'polypeptide(L)'
;MKSFGTLGYVQRLALVVRRIDRGRGRYRWLLVVPAVLVLVLTARVVSTDPVGYGVPFWPFANGSDRVEYRVMGEVTTIARAMRRLDAVPSALAAEGVEVLEARIGVGTMWMRVRMQVPDGTRCREISVLGDTGVQVNSRRVDC
;
A
#
# COMPACT_ATOMS: atom_id res chain seq x y z
N MET A 1 -37.99 37.60 -51.40
CA MET A 1 -37.12 37.60 -50.20
C MET A 1 -36.75 36.16 -49.87
N LYS A 2 -35.46 35.78 -49.99
CA LYS A 2 -34.96 34.42 -49.75
C LYS A 2 -34.66 34.26 -48.25
N SER A 3 -35.51 33.52 -47.52
CA SER A 3 -35.22 33.08 -46.15
C SER A 3 -34.80 31.60 -46.20
N PHE A 4 -33.50 31.36 -46.38
CA PHE A 4 -32.87 30.03 -46.40
C PHE A 4 -31.57 30.01 -45.57
N GLY A 5 -31.48 30.82 -44.51
CA GLY A 5 -30.25 30.96 -43.72
C GLY A 5 -30.21 30.17 -42.40
N THR A 6 -31.36 30.02 -41.74
CA THR A 6 -31.41 29.60 -40.33
C THR A 6 -31.60 28.09 -40.14
N LEU A 7 -32.37 27.43 -40.99
CA LEU A 7 -32.65 25.99 -40.88
C LEU A 7 -31.41 25.12 -41.14
N GLY A 8 -30.57 25.50 -42.12
CA GLY A 8 -29.35 24.77 -42.44
C GLY A 8 -28.27 24.89 -41.35
N TYR A 9 -28.20 26.02 -40.65
CA TYR A 9 -27.24 26.25 -39.57
C TYR A 9 -27.62 25.44 -38.32
N VAL A 10 -28.90 25.42 -37.96
CA VAL A 10 -29.43 24.64 -36.83
C VAL A 10 -29.27 23.13 -37.08
N GLN A 11 -29.54 22.66 -38.30
CA GLN A 11 -29.30 21.25 -38.67
C GLN A 11 -27.82 20.87 -38.62
N ARG A 12 -26.92 21.76 -39.08
CA ARG A 12 -25.47 21.53 -38.98
C ARG A 12 -25.00 21.48 -37.53
N LEU A 13 -25.47 22.38 -36.67
CA LEU A 13 -25.14 22.35 -35.24
C LEU A 13 -25.67 21.08 -34.55
N ALA A 14 -26.91 20.68 -34.83
CA ALA A 14 -27.49 19.46 -34.26
C ALA A 14 -26.73 18.19 -34.70
N LEU A 15 -26.25 18.14 -35.94
CA LEU A 15 -25.41 17.06 -36.45
C LEU A 15 -24.02 17.03 -35.81
N VAL A 16 -23.41 18.19 -35.57
CA VAL A 16 -22.10 18.31 -34.89
C VAL A 16 -22.21 17.88 -33.43
N VAL A 17 -23.22 18.33 -32.70
CA VAL A 17 -23.47 17.91 -31.31
C VAL A 17 -23.70 16.39 -31.23
N ARG A 18 -24.51 15.83 -32.13
CA ARG A 18 -24.78 14.39 -32.20
C ARG A 18 -23.55 13.54 -32.59
N ARG A 19 -22.55 14.13 -33.25
CA ARG A 19 -21.27 13.46 -33.58
C ARG A 19 -20.29 13.48 -32.40
N ILE A 20 -20.26 14.56 -31.63
CA ILE A 20 -19.42 14.66 -30.42
C ILE A 20 -19.89 13.68 -29.33
N ASP A 21 -21.20 13.53 -29.14
CA ASP A 21 -21.76 12.57 -28.16
C ASP A 21 -21.49 11.09 -28.51
N ARG A 22 -21.52 10.73 -29.81
CA ARG A 22 -21.20 9.36 -30.24
C ARG A 22 -19.73 8.98 -30.08
N GLY A 23 -18.82 9.96 -30.15
CA GLY A 23 -17.39 9.73 -29.93
C GLY A 23 -17.04 9.57 -28.45
N ARG A 24 -17.69 10.35 -27.58
CA ARG A 24 -17.33 10.45 -26.14
C ARG A 24 -17.52 9.14 -25.37
N GLY A 25 -18.54 8.34 -25.72
CA GLY A 25 -18.79 7.04 -25.08
C GLY A 25 -17.75 5.97 -25.41
N ARG A 26 -17.22 5.94 -26.63
CA ARG A 26 -16.29 4.89 -27.11
C ARG A 26 -14.87 5.08 -26.57
N TYR A 27 -14.39 6.32 -26.45
CA TYR A 27 -13.10 6.60 -25.83
C TYR A 27 -13.13 6.48 -24.30
N ARG A 28 -14.30 6.59 -23.66
CA ARG A 28 -14.45 6.38 -22.22
C ARG A 28 -14.10 4.96 -21.82
N TRP A 29 -14.54 3.96 -22.59
CA TRP A 29 -14.18 2.55 -22.35
C TRP A 29 -12.68 2.28 -22.50
N LEU A 30 -12.01 2.95 -23.43
CA LEU A 30 -10.55 2.85 -23.61
C LEU A 30 -9.76 3.35 -22.41
N LEU A 31 -10.32 4.22 -21.57
CA LEU A 31 -9.70 4.67 -20.32
C LEU A 31 -10.21 3.89 -19.10
N VAL A 32 -11.50 3.55 -19.07
CA VAL A 32 -12.12 2.84 -17.96
C VAL A 32 -11.55 1.43 -17.82
N VAL A 33 -11.42 0.68 -18.93
CA VAL A 33 -10.91 -0.71 -18.88
C VAL A 33 -9.48 -0.78 -18.31
N PRO A 34 -8.48 -0.03 -18.81
CA PRO A 34 -7.15 -0.06 -18.23
C PRO A 34 -7.13 0.49 -16.80
N ALA A 35 -7.92 1.52 -16.47
CA ALA A 35 -8.02 2.03 -15.10
C ALA A 35 -8.55 0.97 -14.13
N VAL A 36 -9.61 0.24 -14.52
CA VAL A 36 -10.16 -0.87 -13.73
C VAL A 36 -9.14 -2.01 -13.60
N LEU A 37 -8.44 -2.34 -14.68
CA LEU A 37 -7.39 -3.37 -14.65
C LEU A 37 -6.28 -3.00 -13.66
N VAL A 38 -5.79 -1.77 -13.71
CA VAL A 38 -4.79 -1.25 -12.77
C VAL A 38 -5.30 -1.32 -11.33
N LEU A 39 -6.55 -0.88 -11.08
CA LEU A 39 -7.15 -0.95 -9.74
C LEU A 39 -7.25 -2.38 -9.20
N VAL A 40 -7.65 -3.35 -10.04
CA VAL A 40 -7.75 -4.75 -9.63
C VAL A 40 -6.36 -5.32 -9.33
N LEU A 41 -5.38 -5.03 -10.17
CA LEU A 41 -4.01 -5.50 -9.98
C LEU A 41 -3.38 -4.90 -8.71
N THR A 42 -3.54 -3.59 -8.47
CA THR A 42 -3.04 -2.95 -7.25
C THR A 42 -3.72 -3.50 -6.01
N ALA A 43 -5.05 -3.69 -6.03
CA ALA A 43 -5.78 -4.30 -4.93
C ALA A 43 -5.27 -5.71 -4.61
N ARG A 44 -4.98 -6.53 -5.63
CA ARG A 44 -4.41 -7.87 -5.45
C ARG A 44 -3.03 -7.83 -4.82
N VAL A 45 -2.12 -7.02 -5.34
CA VAL A 45 -0.75 -6.89 -4.81
C VAL A 45 -0.79 -6.42 -3.37
N VAL A 46 -1.57 -5.37 -3.10
CA VAL A 46 -1.70 -4.78 -1.77
C VAL A 46 -2.28 -5.79 -0.76
N SER A 47 -3.26 -6.60 -1.16
CA SER A 47 -3.84 -7.63 -0.29
C SER A 47 -2.87 -8.73 0.14
N THR A 48 -1.74 -8.91 -0.54
CA THR A 48 -0.75 -9.94 -0.17
C THR A 48 0.08 -9.54 1.06
N ASP A 49 0.36 -8.26 1.22
CA ASP A 49 1.09 -7.71 2.37
C ASP A 49 0.66 -6.27 2.68
N PRO A 50 -0.54 -6.08 3.25
CA PRO A 50 -1.07 -4.75 3.51
C PRO A 50 -0.19 -3.93 4.47
N VAL A 51 0.51 -4.61 5.39
CA VAL A 51 1.44 -3.96 6.34
C VAL A 51 2.69 -3.47 5.64
N GLY A 52 3.27 -4.27 4.74
CA GLY A 52 4.43 -3.86 3.94
C GLY A 52 4.14 -2.69 2.99
N TYR A 53 2.91 -2.61 2.48
CA TYR A 53 2.46 -1.51 1.62
C TYR A 53 1.84 -0.32 2.37
N GLY A 54 1.80 -0.34 3.71
CA GLY A 54 1.31 0.78 4.52
C GLY A 54 -0.22 1.00 4.47
N VAL A 55 -0.99 -0.04 4.18
CA VAL A 55 -2.47 0.01 4.10
C VAL A 55 -3.13 -1.02 5.05
N PRO A 56 -2.91 -0.93 6.37
CA PRO A 56 -3.42 -1.87 7.37
C PRO A 56 -4.91 -1.66 7.70
N PHE A 57 -5.75 -1.38 6.70
CA PHE A 57 -7.18 -1.10 6.88
C PHE A 57 -8.05 -2.00 6.00
N TRP A 58 -9.29 -2.20 6.41
CA TRP A 58 -10.27 -2.98 5.67
C TRP A 58 -10.63 -2.25 4.36
N PRO A 59 -10.75 -2.92 3.19
CA PRO A 59 -10.87 -4.37 2.96
C PRO A 59 -9.54 -5.12 2.72
N PHE A 60 -8.40 -4.45 2.87
CA PHE A 60 -7.09 -5.02 2.50
C PHE A 60 -6.39 -5.78 3.63
N ALA A 61 -6.78 -5.53 4.88
CA ALA A 61 -6.16 -6.09 6.07
C ALA A 61 -7.17 -6.84 6.96
N ASN A 62 -6.72 -7.94 7.57
CA ASN A 62 -7.47 -8.73 8.53
C ASN A 62 -6.99 -8.49 9.98
N GLY A 63 -7.54 -9.24 10.95
CA GLY A 63 -7.15 -9.13 12.37
C GLY A 63 -5.66 -9.43 12.62
N SER A 64 -5.11 -10.43 11.91
CA SER A 64 -3.69 -10.79 11.97
C SER A 64 -2.80 -9.67 11.44
N ASP A 65 -3.19 -9.02 10.33
CA ASP A 65 -2.43 -7.89 9.77
C ASP A 65 -2.43 -6.67 10.72
N ARG A 66 -3.46 -6.50 11.57
CA ARG A 66 -3.46 -5.46 12.62
C ARG A 66 -2.46 -5.76 13.74
N VAL A 67 -2.31 -7.04 14.11
CA VAL A 67 -1.30 -7.46 15.10
C VAL A 67 0.09 -7.20 14.53
N GLU A 68 0.35 -7.60 13.29
CA GLU A 68 1.62 -7.31 12.61
C GLU A 68 1.90 -5.80 12.53
N TYR A 69 0.89 -5.00 12.21
CA TYR A 69 1.02 -3.54 12.17
C TYR A 69 1.34 -2.94 13.54
N ARG A 70 0.74 -3.46 14.62
CA ARG A 70 1.07 -3.05 15.99
C ARG A 70 2.54 -3.30 16.32
N VAL A 71 3.04 -4.51 16.00
CA VAL A 71 4.45 -4.85 16.22
C VAL A 71 5.36 -3.92 15.43
N MET A 72 5.06 -3.59 14.17
CA MET A 72 5.86 -2.61 13.41
C MET A 72 5.83 -1.21 14.05
N GLY A 73 4.69 -0.80 14.61
CA GLY A 73 4.55 0.44 15.36
C GLY A 73 5.42 0.46 16.63
N GLU A 74 5.45 -0.65 17.37
CA GLU A 74 6.30 -0.85 18.54
C GLU A 74 7.78 -0.79 18.18
N VAL A 75 8.22 -1.53 17.14
CA VAL A 75 9.59 -1.47 16.62
C VAL A 75 9.99 -0.02 16.33
N THR A 76 9.12 0.72 15.63
CA THR A 76 9.38 2.11 15.27
C THR A 76 9.48 3.01 16.51
N THR A 77 8.61 2.79 17.50
CA THR A 77 8.58 3.56 18.74
C THR A 77 9.83 3.29 19.58
N ILE A 78 10.18 2.01 19.75
CA ILE A 78 11.37 1.54 20.47
C ILE A 78 12.64 2.09 19.80
N ALA A 79 12.78 1.92 18.49
CA ALA A 79 13.94 2.40 17.75
C ALA A 79 14.12 3.93 17.84
N ARG A 80 13.00 4.70 17.84
CA ARG A 80 13.05 6.16 18.05
C ARG A 80 13.42 6.54 19.48
N ALA A 81 12.89 5.83 20.47
CA ALA A 81 13.11 6.12 21.87
C ALA A 81 14.57 5.84 22.29
N MET A 82 15.13 4.72 21.85
CA MET A 82 16.42 4.24 22.34
C MET A 82 17.62 4.94 21.72
N ARG A 83 17.49 5.55 20.52
CA ARG A 83 18.58 6.13 19.71
C ARG A 83 19.78 5.18 19.45
N ARG A 84 19.73 3.93 19.92
CA ARG A 84 20.68 2.86 19.69
C ARG A 84 19.92 1.63 19.20
N LEU A 85 20.32 1.11 18.05
CA LEU A 85 19.62 0.02 17.37
C LEU A 85 19.93 -1.37 17.96
N ASP A 86 20.98 -1.48 18.78
CA ASP A 86 21.42 -2.71 19.43
C ASP A 86 20.47 -3.22 20.52
N ALA A 87 19.76 -2.32 21.22
CA ALA A 87 18.84 -2.67 22.30
C ALA A 87 17.41 -3.02 21.82
N VAL A 88 17.08 -2.71 20.57
CA VAL A 88 15.73 -2.91 20.01
C VAL A 88 15.31 -4.40 19.98
N PRO A 89 16.17 -5.37 19.59
CA PRO A 89 15.77 -6.78 19.58
C PRO A 89 15.41 -7.30 20.97
N SER A 90 16.19 -6.93 22.00
CA SER A 90 15.89 -7.30 23.39
C SER A 90 14.61 -6.67 23.91
N ALA A 91 14.31 -5.44 23.49
CA ALA A 91 13.08 -4.75 23.87
C ALA A 91 11.84 -5.39 23.24
N LEU A 92 11.92 -5.79 21.96
CA LEU A 92 10.83 -6.51 21.30
C LEU A 92 10.58 -7.89 21.90
N ALA A 93 11.64 -8.58 22.31
CA ALA A 93 11.51 -9.85 23.03
C ALA A 93 10.76 -9.69 24.36
N ALA A 94 10.93 -8.57 25.06
CA ALA A 94 10.21 -8.27 26.29
C ALA A 94 8.70 -8.03 26.07
N GLU A 95 8.30 -7.58 24.88
CA GLU A 95 6.90 -7.41 24.47
C GLU A 95 6.25 -8.74 23.98
N GLY A 96 6.97 -9.86 24.09
CA GLY A 96 6.47 -11.18 23.70
C GLY A 96 6.59 -11.49 22.20
N VAL A 97 7.38 -10.72 21.46
CA VAL A 97 7.73 -11.02 20.06
C VAL A 97 9.00 -11.86 20.01
N GLU A 98 8.95 -13.01 19.35
CA GLU A 98 10.11 -13.89 19.29
C GLU A 98 11.08 -13.44 18.21
N VAL A 99 12.28 -13.01 18.61
CA VAL A 99 13.34 -12.62 17.68
C VAL A 99 14.17 -13.86 17.32
N LEU A 100 14.10 -14.29 16.07
CA LEU A 100 14.81 -15.48 15.56
C LEU A 100 16.26 -15.15 15.19
N GLU A 101 16.49 -13.99 14.59
CA GLU A 101 17.82 -13.55 14.19
C GLU A 101 17.90 -12.02 14.27
N ALA A 102 19.06 -11.47 14.63
CA ALA A 102 19.30 -10.04 14.60
C ALA A 102 20.73 -9.76 14.14
N ARG A 103 20.88 -8.79 13.25
CA ARG A 103 22.16 -8.32 12.71
C ARG A 103 22.21 -6.80 12.82
N ILE A 104 23.22 -6.29 13.49
CA ILE A 104 23.39 -4.85 13.72
C ILE A 104 24.57 -4.38 12.87
N GLY A 105 24.32 -3.40 12.01
CA GLY A 105 25.32 -2.68 11.25
C GLY A 105 25.47 -1.24 11.74
N VAL A 106 26.36 -0.49 11.11
CA VAL A 106 26.49 0.95 11.39
C VAL A 106 25.27 1.66 10.80
N GLY A 107 24.47 2.32 11.65
CA GLY A 107 23.30 3.08 11.19
C GLY A 107 22.11 2.24 10.74
N THR A 108 22.26 0.91 10.68
CA THR A 108 21.21 0.00 10.21
C THR A 108 21.13 -1.21 11.12
N MET A 109 19.94 -1.78 11.26
CA MET A 109 19.76 -3.06 11.92
C MET A 109 18.72 -3.88 11.17
N TRP A 110 18.97 -5.17 11.07
CA TRP A 110 18.07 -6.14 10.49
C TRP A 110 17.73 -7.18 11.53
N MET A 111 16.49 -7.64 11.55
CA MET A 111 16.08 -8.75 12.39
C MET A 111 15.00 -9.58 11.70
N ARG A 112 14.95 -10.87 12.05
CA ARG A 112 13.84 -11.75 11.71
C ARG A 112 13.05 -12.04 12.97
N VAL A 113 11.76 -11.77 12.92
CA VAL A 113 10.83 -11.98 14.04
C VAL A 113 9.77 -12.99 13.68
N ARG A 114 9.31 -13.72 14.69
CA ARG A 114 8.14 -14.59 14.67
C ARG A 114 7.10 -14.01 15.61
N MET A 115 5.88 -13.87 15.10
CA MET A 115 4.76 -13.28 15.81
C MET A 115 3.62 -14.30 15.86
N GLN A 116 2.93 -14.35 17.00
CA GLN A 116 1.68 -15.09 17.15
C GLN A 116 0.53 -14.19 16.72
N VAL A 117 -0.23 -14.62 15.71
CA VAL A 117 -1.41 -13.94 15.20
C VAL A 117 -2.64 -14.85 15.33
N PRO A 118 -3.87 -14.31 15.29
CA PRO A 118 -5.08 -15.12 15.41
C PRO A 118 -5.16 -16.29 14.41
N ASP A 119 -4.60 -16.11 13.22
CA ASP A 119 -4.60 -17.12 12.16
C ASP A 119 -3.40 -18.10 12.22
N GLY A 120 -2.52 -18.00 13.22
CA GLY A 120 -1.35 -18.88 13.39
C GLY A 120 -0.05 -18.13 13.70
N THR A 121 1.09 -18.65 13.23
CA THR A 121 2.39 -17.97 13.34
C THR A 121 2.74 -17.28 12.02
N ARG A 122 3.34 -16.09 12.10
CA ARG A 122 3.86 -15.38 10.92
C ARG A 122 5.25 -14.82 11.20
N CYS A 123 6.12 -14.91 10.20
CA CYS A 123 7.48 -14.41 10.27
C CYS A 123 7.67 -13.17 9.39
N ARG A 124 8.45 -12.21 9.87
CA ARG A 124 8.82 -11.02 9.11
C ARG A 124 10.29 -10.72 9.29
N GLU A 125 10.91 -10.29 8.20
CA GLU A 125 12.17 -9.58 8.25
C GLU A 125 11.89 -8.10 8.41
N ILE A 126 12.64 -7.46 9.29
CA ILE A 126 12.52 -6.05 9.62
C ILE A 126 13.88 -5.43 9.47
N SER A 127 13.99 -4.35 8.72
CA SER A 127 15.19 -3.52 8.63
C SER A 127 14.89 -2.12 9.12
N VAL A 128 15.69 -1.64 10.07
CA VAL A 128 15.63 -0.30 10.64
C VAL A 128 16.84 0.48 10.16
N LEU A 129 16.65 1.63 9.54
CA LEU A 129 17.69 2.59 9.22
C LEU A 129 17.58 3.79 10.16
N GLY A 130 18.71 4.27 10.69
CA GLY A 130 18.77 5.30 11.74
C GLY A 130 19.53 6.59 11.37
N ASP A 131 20.21 6.65 10.22
CA ASP A 131 21.16 7.73 9.90
C ASP A 131 20.52 9.12 9.74
N THR A 132 19.34 9.21 9.12
CA THR A 132 18.62 10.48 8.87
C THR A 132 17.25 10.53 9.55
N GLY A 133 17.02 9.62 10.49
CA GLY A 133 15.72 9.35 11.11
C GLY A 133 15.38 7.86 11.06
N VAL A 134 14.52 7.41 11.97
CA VAL A 134 14.12 5.99 12.05
C VAL A 134 13.16 5.66 10.93
N GLN A 135 13.67 4.92 9.95
CA GLN A 135 12.89 4.30 8.88
C GLN A 135 12.83 2.79 9.13
N VAL A 136 11.62 2.25 9.26
CA VAL A 136 11.39 0.81 9.43
C VAL A 136 10.81 0.29 8.12
N ASN A 137 11.46 -0.72 7.55
CA ASN A 137 10.97 -1.48 6.41
C ASN A 137 10.77 -2.93 6.87
N SER A 138 9.75 -3.59 6.34
CA SER A 138 9.46 -4.97 6.69
C SER A 138 9.02 -5.78 5.48
N ARG A 139 9.30 -7.08 5.52
CA ARG A 139 8.93 -8.05 4.48
C ARG A 139 8.44 -9.33 5.13
N ARG A 140 7.32 -9.87 4.65
CA ARG A 140 6.85 -11.20 5.04
C ARG A 140 7.78 -12.29 4.51
N VAL A 141 8.14 -13.22 5.39
CA VAL A 141 8.97 -14.40 5.07
C VAL A 141 8.34 -15.63 5.69
N ASP A 142 8.71 -16.79 5.17
CA ASP A 142 8.28 -18.07 5.75
C ASP A 142 8.94 -18.28 7.11
N CYS A 143 8.14 -18.82 8.04
CA CYS A 143 8.64 -19.52 9.21
C CYS A 143 9.00 -20.96 8.79
#